data_AF-A0A9E2RXT6-F1
#
_entry.id   AF-A0A9E2RXT6-F1
#
_cell.length_a   1.000
_cell.length_b   1.000
_cell.length_c   1.000
_cell.angle_alpha   90.00
_cell.angle_beta   90.00
_cell.angle_gamma   90.00
#
_symmetry.space_group_name_H-M   'P 1'
#
loop_
_entity.id
_entity.type
_entity.pdbx_description
1 polymer ?
#
loop_
_entity_poly.entity_id
_entity_poly.type
_entity_poly.pdbx_seq_one_letter_code
_entity_poly.pdbx_strand_id
1 'polypeptide(L)'
;MLATTAVLTISGCSQKKPASTAPSAATQAAADKELGLYRQLLAAQRLPQAVLIAHDILQKYPGTPASAEVQKALPMLEARAEHAKLAALWLYQTNNQDGLQYTAAIYSSRPSGLDTRVHLVLRRHVGWPQSVYLYGHERGFVCKNVCGLTMHVDGRREVWKAYLPTSGEPALIIRDDQRFIAMLPKAQLIEMDVITRDHGPETLQFQVGGYDASKFLSLPKQ
;
A
#
# COMPACT_ATOMS: atom_id res chain seq x y z
N MET A 1 38.36 71.59 -30.34
CA MET A 1 38.28 70.42 -29.46
C MET A 1 36.88 69.84 -29.55
N LEU A 2 36.81 68.53 -29.81
CA LEU A 2 35.61 67.70 -29.89
C LEU A 2 34.75 67.78 -28.61
N ALA A 3 33.43 67.70 -28.75
CA ALA A 3 32.59 66.95 -27.80
C ALA A 3 31.27 66.53 -28.46
N THR A 4 31.15 65.22 -28.66
CA THR A 4 30.13 64.49 -29.39
C THR A 4 29.16 63.87 -28.37
N THR A 5 27.84 64.03 -28.61
CA THR A 5 26.69 63.11 -28.38
C THR A 5 26.66 62.14 -27.19
N ALA A 6 25.51 62.04 -26.49
CA ALA A 6 24.79 60.76 -26.28
C ALA A 6 23.43 60.94 -25.56
N VAL A 7 22.34 60.75 -26.32
CA VAL A 7 20.99 60.47 -25.80
C VAL A 7 20.91 58.96 -25.55
N LEU A 8 20.65 58.54 -24.32
CA LEU A 8 20.41 57.14 -23.95
C LEU A 8 18.90 56.84 -23.98
N THR A 9 18.45 56.19 -25.05
CA THR A 9 17.13 55.54 -25.12
C THR A 9 17.22 54.16 -24.47
N ILE A 10 16.45 53.94 -23.40
CA ILE A 10 16.35 52.65 -22.72
C ILE A 10 15.36 51.79 -23.52
N SER A 11 15.86 50.87 -24.35
CA SER A 11 15.06 49.81 -24.95
C SER A 11 14.66 48.79 -23.88
N GLY A 12 13.35 48.61 -23.69
CA GLY A 12 12.79 47.55 -22.86
C GLY A 12 13.11 46.17 -23.45
N CYS A 13 13.90 45.39 -22.73
CA CYS A 13 14.07 43.96 -23.00
C CYS A 13 12.76 43.22 -22.69
N SER A 14 11.95 42.99 -23.72
CA SER A 14 10.90 41.97 -23.68
C SER A 14 11.51 40.63 -23.31
N GLN A 15 11.12 40.08 -22.17
CA GLN A 15 11.41 38.70 -21.78
C GLN A 15 10.87 37.77 -22.87
N LYS A 16 11.76 37.24 -23.71
CA LYS A 16 11.48 36.13 -24.61
C LYS A 16 11.08 34.94 -23.73
N LYS A 17 9.78 34.64 -23.67
CA LYS A 17 9.32 33.31 -23.23
C LYS A 17 10.05 32.27 -24.10
N PRO A 18 10.58 31.17 -23.52
CA PRO A 18 11.15 30.10 -24.33
C PRO A 18 10.08 29.64 -25.30
N ALA A 19 10.36 29.72 -26.60
CA ALA A 19 9.51 29.10 -27.59
C ALA A 19 9.57 27.59 -27.34
N SER A 20 8.41 26.96 -27.10
CA SER A 20 8.29 25.51 -27.04
C SER A 20 8.63 24.95 -28.43
N THR A 21 9.87 24.52 -28.64
CA THR A 21 10.28 23.83 -29.86
C THR A 21 9.49 22.52 -29.96
N ALA A 22 8.78 22.32 -31.07
CA ALA A 22 8.07 21.06 -31.30
C ALA A 22 9.05 19.87 -31.28
N PRO A 23 8.67 18.71 -30.73
CA PRO A 23 9.55 17.53 -30.70
C PRO A 23 9.98 17.11 -32.10
N SER A 24 11.26 16.72 -32.26
CA SER A 24 11.76 16.20 -33.53
C SER A 24 11.04 14.93 -33.96
N ALA A 25 11.01 14.63 -35.27
CA ALA A 25 10.39 13.39 -35.77
C ALA A 25 11.02 12.12 -35.16
N ALA A 26 12.34 12.12 -34.91
CA ALA A 26 13.01 11.01 -34.24
C ALA A 26 12.55 10.85 -32.78
N THR A 27 12.37 11.96 -32.06
CA THR A 27 11.81 11.96 -30.70
C THR A 27 10.37 11.45 -30.69
N GLN A 28 9.55 11.85 -31.66
CA GLN A 28 8.17 11.36 -31.79
C GLN A 28 8.13 9.85 -32.05
N ALA A 29 8.92 9.36 -33.01
CA ALA A 29 8.96 7.93 -33.32
C ALA A 29 9.44 7.06 -32.13
N ALA A 30 10.41 7.55 -31.35
CA ALA A 30 10.87 6.88 -30.13
C ALA A 30 9.78 6.85 -29.05
N ALA A 31 9.08 7.98 -28.85
CA ALA A 31 7.98 8.09 -27.90
C ALA A 31 6.80 7.18 -28.29
N ASP A 32 6.46 7.09 -29.57
CA ASP A 32 5.39 6.22 -30.07
C ASP A 32 5.71 4.73 -29.87
N LYS A 33 6.99 4.34 -30.00
CA LYS A 33 7.43 2.98 -29.71
C LYS A 33 7.23 2.62 -28.24
N GLU A 34 7.64 3.48 -27.31
CA GLU A 34 7.42 3.24 -25.87
C GLU A 34 5.94 3.30 -25.50
N LEU A 35 5.15 4.17 -26.14
CA LEU A 35 3.70 4.19 -25.99
C LEU A 35 3.05 2.86 -26.45
N GLY A 36 3.56 2.26 -27.53
CA GLY A 36 3.17 0.93 -27.97
C GLY A 36 3.40 -0.13 -26.89
N LEU A 37 4.57 -0.12 -26.24
CA LEU A 37 4.88 -1.03 -25.12
C LEU A 37 3.95 -0.78 -23.92
N TYR A 38 3.75 0.48 -23.53
CA TYR A 38 2.82 0.85 -22.47
C TYR A 38 1.41 0.28 -22.70
N ARG A 39 0.86 0.44 -23.91
CA ARG A 39 -0.46 -0.09 -24.28
C ARG A 39 -0.50 -1.61 -24.25
N GLN A 40 0.57 -2.29 -24.68
CA GLN A 40 0.69 -3.75 -24.57
C GLN A 40 0.66 -4.22 -23.11
N LEU A 41 1.39 -3.54 -22.22
CA LEU A 41 1.40 -3.85 -20.79
C LEU A 41 0.03 -3.66 -20.15
N LEU A 42 -0.69 -2.59 -20.53
CA LEU A 42 -2.08 -2.38 -20.09
C LEU A 42 -3.00 -3.51 -20.56
N ALA A 43 -2.90 -3.91 -21.84
CA ALA A 43 -3.69 -5.01 -22.39
C ALA A 43 -3.38 -6.35 -21.67
N ALA A 44 -2.14 -6.56 -21.26
CA ALA A 44 -1.70 -7.71 -20.47
C ALA A 44 -1.98 -7.59 -18.96
N GLN A 45 -2.65 -6.51 -18.51
CA GLN A 45 -2.92 -6.19 -17.11
C GLN A 45 -1.64 -6.13 -16.23
N ARG A 46 -0.51 -5.80 -16.83
CA ARG A 46 0.79 -5.62 -16.17
C ARG A 46 0.93 -4.17 -15.69
N LEU A 47 0.03 -3.78 -14.77
CA LEU A 47 -0.11 -2.38 -14.34
C LEU A 47 1.18 -1.79 -13.74
N PRO A 48 1.91 -2.48 -12.82
CA PRO A 48 3.14 -1.91 -12.27
C PRO A 48 4.18 -1.60 -13.35
N GLN A 49 4.34 -2.51 -14.33
CA GLN A 49 5.26 -2.31 -15.45
C GLN A 49 4.78 -1.17 -16.37
N ALA A 50 3.47 -1.07 -16.62
CA ALA A 50 2.92 0.02 -17.43
C ALA A 50 3.16 1.39 -16.77
N VAL A 51 3.02 1.50 -15.44
CA VAL A 51 3.33 2.73 -14.68
C VAL A 51 4.80 3.13 -14.83
N LEU A 52 5.72 2.17 -14.76
CA LEU A 52 7.16 2.44 -14.99
C LEU A 52 7.42 3.00 -16.39
N ILE A 53 6.86 2.37 -17.44
CA ILE A 53 7.00 2.87 -18.81
C ILE A 53 6.36 4.25 -18.99
N ALA A 54 5.23 4.52 -18.33
CA ALA A 54 4.58 5.82 -18.37
C ALA A 54 5.47 6.93 -17.77
N HIS A 55 6.12 6.68 -16.63
CA HIS A 55 7.10 7.62 -16.07
C HIS A 55 8.28 7.86 -17.02
N ASP A 56 8.82 6.79 -17.61
CA ASP A 56 9.89 6.88 -18.60
C ASP A 56 9.49 7.77 -19.79
N ILE A 57 8.26 7.62 -20.31
CA ILE A 57 7.75 8.45 -21.41
C ILE A 57 7.64 9.93 -21.00
N LEU A 58 7.13 10.22 -19.80
CA LEU A 58 7.03 11.60 -19.30
C LEU A 58 8.39 12.25 -19.10
N GLN A 59 9.37 11.49 -18.62
CA GLN A 59 10.72 11.98 -18.37
C GLN A 59 11.50 12.19 -19.67
N LYS A 60 11.47 11.21 -20.59
CA LYS A 60 12.31 11.20 -21.80
C LYS A 60 11.71 11.99 -22.95
N TYR A 61 10.38 12.07 -23.05
CA TYR A 61 9.70 12.65 -24.21
C TYR A 61 8.67 13.74 -23.84
N PRO A 62 9.04 14.74 -23.01
CA PRO A 62 8.11 15.80 -22.62
C PRO A 62 7.59 16.57 -23.84
N GLY A 63 6.30 16.87 -23.86
CA GLY A 63 5.65 17.64 -24.93
C GLY A 63 5.30 16.85 -26.19
N THR A 64 5.53 15.53 -26.20
CA THR A 64 5.04 14.64 -27.27
C THR A 64 3.57 14.23 -27.05
N PRO A 65 2.84 13.83 -28.10
CA PRO A 65 1.50 13.24 -27.95
C PRO A 65 1.47 12.02 -27.01
N ALA A 66 2.50 11.17 -27.06
CA ALA A 66 2.67 10.04 -26.15
C ALA A 66 2.72 10.48 -24.67
N SER A 67 3.51 11.51 -24.36
CA SER A 67 3.58 12.07 -23.00
C SER A 67 2.23 12.63 -22.53
N ALA A 68 1.48 13.29 -23.42
CA ALA A 68 0.16 13.81 -23.10
C ALA A 68 -0.86 12.69 -22.81
N GLU A 69 -0.80 11.58 -23.56
CA GLU A 69 -1.67 10.42 -23.33
C GLU A 69 -1.41 9.77 -21.97
N VAL A 70 -0.14 9.46 -21.67
CA VAL A 70 0.19 8.78 -20.41
C VAL A 70 -0.06 9.67 -19.20
N GLN A 71 0.23 10.98 -19.28
CA GLN A 71 0.00 11.94 -18.20
C GLN A 71 -1.45 11.92 -17.71
N LYS A 72 -2.41 11.76 -18.62
CA LYS A 72 -3.84 11.76 -18.30
C LYS A 72 -4.27 10.52 -17.50
N ALA A 73 -3.70 9.36 -17.81
CA ALA A 73 -4.11 8.09 -17.22
C ALA A 73 -3.26 7.69 -16.00
N LEU A 74 -2.03 8.19 -15.90
CA LEU A 74 -1.03 7.75 -14.94
C LEU A 74 -1.51 7.77 -13.47
N PRO A 75 -2.13 8.85 -12.94
CA PRO A 75 -2.54 8.86 -11.52
C PRO A 75 -3.53 7.74 -11.15
N MET A 76 -4.47 7.43 -12.07
CA MET A 76 -5.41 6.33 -11.86
C MET A 76 -4.71 4.97 -11.93
N LEU A 77 -3.75 4.82 -12.84
CA LEU A 77 -3.02 3.55 -13.01
C LEU A 77 -2.07 3.29 -11.84
N GLU A 78 -1.41 4.33 -11.31
CA GLU A 78 -0.62 4.27 -10.08
C GLU A 78 -1.48 3.81 -8.91
N ALA A 79 -2.64 4.44 -8.70
CA ALA A 79 -3.56 4.05 -7.63
C ALA A 79 -4.03 2.59 -7.76
N ARG A 80 -4.33 2.14 -8.99
CA ARG A 80 -4.73 0.74 -9.25
C ARG A 80 -3.58 -0.24 -9.05
N ALA A 81 -2.36 0.11 -9.48
CA ALA A 81 -1.18 -0.71 -9.30
C ALA A 81 -0.83 -0.86 -7.82
N GLU A 82 -0.88 0.23 -7.05
CA GLU A 82 -0.64 0.20 -5.60
C GLU A 82 -1.72 -0.61 -4.88
N HIS A 83 -3.00 -0.40 -5.21
CA HIS A 83 -4.07 -1.20 -4.61
C HIS A 83 -3.90 -2.70 -4.92
N ALA A 84 -3.55 -3.07 -6.15
CA ALA A 84 -3.30 -4.47 -6.51
C ALA A 84 -2.10 -5.06 -5.74
N LYS A 85 -1.02 -4.28 -5.57
CA LYS A 85 0.15 -4.67 -4.78
C LYS A 85 -0.24 -4.90 -3.32
N LEU A 86 -0.99 -4.00 -2.71
CA LEU A 86 -1.46 -4.13 -1.32
C LEU A 86 -2.43 -5.31 -1.17
N ALA A 87 -3.33 -5.52 -2.13
CA ALA A 87 -4.31 -6.61 -2.10
C ALA A 87 -3.62 -7.98 -2.18
N ALA A 88 -2.50 -8.08 -2.91
CA ALA A 88 -1.71 -9.29 -3.01
C ALA A 88 -1.00 -9.68 -1.69
N LEU A 89 -0.95 -8.79 -0.69
CA LEU A 89 -0.42 -9.12 0.64
C LEU A 89 -1.40 -9.94 1.48
N TRP A 90 -2.69 -9.96 1.11
CA TRP A 90 -3.74 -10.63 1.84
C TRP A 90 -3.97 -12.06 1.35
N LEU A 91 -4.01 -12.99 2.30
CA LEU A 91 -4.41 -14.37 2.09
C LEU A 91 -5.83 -14.58 2.60
N TYR A 92 -6.73 -15.05 1.73
CA TYR A 92 -8.09 -15.42 2.09
C TYR A 92 -8.26 -16.93 1.97
N GLN A 93 -8.81 -17.58 2.99
CA GLN A 93 -8.98 -19.03 3.03
C GLN A 93 -10.36 -19.41 3.54
N THR A 94 -10.91 -20.47 2.95
CA THR A 94 -12.10 -21.17 3.43
C THR A 94 -11.69 -22.58 3.83
N ASN A 95 -12.01 -22.98 5.05
CA ASN A 95 -11.82 -24.35 5.54
C ASN A 95 -13.18 -24.91 6.01
N ASN A 96 -13.39 -26.22 5.89
CA ASN A 96 -14.58 -26.92 6.34
C ASN A 96 -14.30 -28.20 7.14
N GLN A 97 -13.03 -28.48 7.50
CA GLN A 97 -12.64 -29.72 8.18
C GLN A 97 -13.25 -29.84 9.59
N ASP A 98 -13.16 -28.78 10.39
CA ASP A 98 -13.67 -28.75 11.78
C ASP A 98 -14.87 -27.81 11.96
N GLY A 99 -15.58 -27.57 10.86
CA GLY A 99 -16.60 -26.54 10.73
C GLY A 99 -16.20 -25.48 9.69
N LEU A 100 -17.21 -24.79 9.14
CA LEU A 100 -16.98 -23.73 8.16
C LEU A 100 -16.21 -22.58 8.81
N GLN A 101 -15.04 -22.28 8.25
CA GLN A 101 -14.15 -21.21 8.65
C GLN A 101 -13.84 -20.30 7.47
N TYR A 102 -13.93 -18.99 7.70
CA TYR A 102 -13.35 -17.98 6.82
C TYR A 102 -12.19 -17.29 7.52
N THR A 103 -11.09 -17.15 6.81
CA THR A 103 -9.86 -16.53 7.31
C THR A 103 -9.39 -15.46 6.35
N ALA A 104 -8.97 -14.31 6.87
CA ALA A 104 -8.18 -13.32 6.15
C ALA A 104 -6.90 -13.06 6.94
N ALA A 105 -5.74 -13.12 6.30
CA ALA A 105 -4.45 -12.99 6.97
C ALA A 105 -3.48 -12.12 6.18
N ILE A 106 -2.59 -11.43 6.90
CA ILE A 106 -1.50 -10.63 6.34
C ILE A 106 -0.26 -10.72 7.24
N TYR A 107 0.91 -10.72 6.64
CA TYR A 107 2.19 -10.75 7.35
C TYR A 107 2.67 -9.34 7.71
N SER A 108 3.39 -9.21 8.81
CA SER A 108 4.14 -8.00 9.12
C SER A 108 5.24 -7.74 8.09
N SER A 109 5.48 -6.47 7.71
CA SER A 109 6.44 -6.06 6.67
C SER A 109 7.90 -5.88 7.14
N ARG A 110 8.23 -6.21 8.40
CA ARG A 110 9.57 -6.00 8.96
C ARG A 110 10.66 -6.92 8.34
N PRO A 111 11.93 -6.47 8.34
CA PRO A 111 13.06 -7.09 7.62
C PRO A 111 13.75 -8.24 8.36
N SER A 112 13.24 -8.69 9.50
CA SER A 112 13.72 -9.94 10.10
C SER A 112 13.27 -11.09 9.20
N GLY A 113 14.15 -12.05 8.92
CA GLY A 113 13.97 -13.08 7.89
C GLY A 113 12.58 -13.73 7.87
N LEU A 114 12.20 -14.31 6.72
CA LEU A 114 10.87 -14.90 6.46
C LEU A 114 10.33 -15.74 7.64
N ASP A 115 11.23 -16.42 8.35
CA ASP A 115 11.00 -17.27 9.52
C ASP A 115 10.70 -16.52 10.82
N THR A 116 10.50 -15.18 10.83
CA THR A 116 10.24 -14.38 12.05
C THR A 116 9.03 -13.44 11.94
N ARG A 117 8.26 -13.53 10.85
CA ARG A 117 7.14 -12.62 10.61
C ARG A 117 5.91 -12.99 11.44
N VAL A 118 5.26 -11.99 12.02
CA VAL A 118 3.99 -12.14 12.73
C VAL A 118 2.84 -12.07 11.73
N HIS A 119 1.86 -12.96 11.90
CA HIS A 119 0.63 -12.97 11.12
C HIS A 119 -0.45 -12.20 11.86
N LEU A 120 -1.07 -11.22 11.21
CA LEU A 120 -2.36 -10.70 11.63
C LEU A 120 -3.44 -11.57 10.99
N VAL A 121 -4.30 -12.19 11.80
CA VAL A 121 -5.33 -13.12 11.36
C VAL A 121 -6.71 -12.66 11.81
N LEU A 122 -7.64 -12.62 10.86
CA LEU A 122 -9.07 -12.48 11.07
C LEU A 122 -9.70 -13.85 10.86
N ARG A 123 -10.54 -14.30 11.80
CA ARG A 123 -11.21 -15.60 11.72
C ARG A 123 -12.69 -15.47 12.04
N ARG A 124 -13.52 -16.10 11.21
CA ARG A 124 -14.91 -16.43 11.50
C ARG A 124 -15.06 -17.95 11.43
N HIS A 125 -15.63 -18.54 12.46
CA HIS A 125 -15.86 -19.98 12.54
C HIS A 125 -17.30 -20.24 13.00
N VAL A 126 -17.96 -21.27 12.46
CA VAL A 126 -19.35 -21.57 12.84
C VAL A 126 -19.54 -21.99 14.31
N GLY A 127 -18.51 -22.59 14.91
CA GLY A 127 -18.56 -23.05 16.29
C GLY A 127 -17.85 -22.14 17.29
N TRP A 128 -17.14 -21.10 16.84
CA TRP A 128 -16.33 -20.25 17.72
C TRP A 128 -16.61 -18.76 17.49
N PRO A 129 -16.40 -17.89 18.49
CA PRO A 129 -16.48 -16.45 18.28
C PRO A 129 -15.57 -15.96 17.16
N GLN A 130 -16.01 -14.90 16.47
CA GLN A 130 -15.15 -14.11 15.59
C GLN A 130 -13.95 -13.61 16.39
N SER A 131 -12.80 -13.54 15.74
CA SER A 131 -11.57 -13.11 16.41
C SER A 131 -10.63 -12.41 15.45
N VAL A 132 -9.91 -11.42 15.96
CA VAL A 132 -8.70 -10.86 15.35
C VAL A 132 -7.53 -11.12 16.29
N TYR A 133 -6.45 -11.70 15.79
CA TYR A 133 -5.30 -12.02 16.62
C TYR A 133 -3.99 -11.90 15.85
N LEU A 134 -2.93 -11.62 16.58
CA LEU A 134 -1.57 -11.81 16.12
C LEU A 134 -1.15 -13.23 16.42
N TYR A 135 -0.56 -13.90 15.45
CA TYR A 135 0.02 -15.23 15.59
C TYR A 135 1.49 -15.15 15.23
N GLY A 136 2.35 -15.56 16.17
CA GLY A 136 3.80 -15.45 16.05
C GLY A 136 4.52 -16.69 16.56
N HIS A 137 5.82 -16.54 16.81
CA HIS A 137 6.79 -17.61 17.08
C HIS A 137 6.52 -18.43 18.33
N GLU A 138 7.25 -19.56 18.44
CA GLU A 138 6.99 -20.68 19.35
C GLU A 138 6.69 -20.29 20.80
N ARG A 139 7.25 -19.20 21.33
CA ARG A 139 7.02 -18.74 22.71
C ARG A 139 5.97 -17.63 22.84
N GLY A 140 5.53 -17.02 21.73
CA GLY A 140 4.43 -16.05 21.68
C GLY A 140 4.74 -14.68 22.30
N PHE A 141 3.70 -14.03 22.81
CA PHE A 141 3.72 -12.64 23.27
C PHE A 141 3.71 -12.54 24.81
N VAL A 142 4.13 -11.38 25.31
CA VAL A 142 4.02 -10.98 26.72
C VAL A 142 2.79 -10.08 26.88
N CYS A 143 1.77 -10.58 27.57
CA CYS A 143 0.58 -9.82 27.93
C CYS A 143 -0.02 -10.38 29.24
N LYS A 144 -0.15 -9.54 30.27
CA LYS A 144 -0.70 -9.94 31.57
C LYS A 144 -2.20 -9.69 31.59
N ASN A 145 -3.00 -10.73 31.80
CA ASN A 145 -4.46 -10.68 31.76
C ASN A 145 -4.95 -10.02 30.45
N VAL A 146 -5.53 -8.82 30.59
CA VAL A 146 -5.84 -7.92 29.47
C VAL A 146 -4.82 -6.79 29.52
N CYS A 147 -4.00 -6.68 28.48
CA CYS A 147 -3.00 -5.63 28.33
C CYS A 147 -3.46 -4.55 27.32
N GLY A 148 -2.79 -3.40 27.37
CA GLY A 148 -2.92 -2.36 26.35
C GLY A 148 -1.99 -2.64 25.18
N LEU A 149 -2.54 -2.70 23.97
CA LEU A 149 -1.83 -2.76 22.70
C LEU A 149 -1.82 -1.35 22.10
N THR A 150 -0.65 -0.72 22.01
CA THR A 150 -0.55 0.56 21.31
C THR A 150 -0.56 0.29 19.82
N MET A 151 -1.46 0.96 19.10
CA MET A 151 -1.59 0.87 17.66
C MET A 151 -1.46 2.25 17.02
N HIS A 152 -0.86 2.31 15.84
CA HIS A 152 -0.87 3.50 15.00
C HIS A 152 -1.58 3.16 13.70
N VAL A 153 -2.73 3.79 13.46
CA VAL A 153 -3.52 3.59 12.24
C VAL A 153 -3.35 4.83 11.38
N ASP A 154 -2.65 4.69 10.27
CA ASP A 154 -2.28 5.81 9.40
C ASP A 154 -1.65 6.97 10.19
N GLY A 155 -0.77 6.63 11.14
CA GLY A 155 -0.09 7.58 12.04
C GLY A 155 -0.90 8.07 13.24
N ARG A 156 -2.20 7.75 13.33
CA ARG A 156 -3.02 8.09 14.50
C ARG A 156 -2.86 7.05 15.59
N ARG A 157 -2.35 7.49 16.75
CA ARG A 157 -2.16 6.62 17.91
C ARG A 157 -3.48 6.27 18.59
N GLU A 158 -3.66 5.00 18.86
CA GLU A 158 -4.78 4.42 19.61
C GLU A 158 -4.28 3.36 20.60
N VAL A 159 -5.05 3.10 21.66
CA VAL A 159 -4.75 2.03 22.60
C VAL A 159 -5.92 1.03 22.59
N TRP A 160 -5.60 -0.21 22.27
CA TRP A 160 -6.55 -1.31 22.17
C TRP A 160 -6.35 -2.29 23.33
N LYS A 161 -7.38 -3.09 23.63
CA LYS A 161 -7.25 -4.16 24.62
C LYS A 161 -6.89 -5.46 23.91
N ALA A 162 -5.89 -6.16 24.43
CA ALA A 162 -5.50 -7.48 23.95
C ALA A 162 -5.29 -8.47 25.11
N TYR A 163 -5.30 -9.76 24.82
CA TYR A 163 -5.09 -10.82 25.82
C TYR A 163 -4.50 -12.09 25.19
N LEU A 164 -3.84 -12.92 25.99
CA LEU A 164 -3.42 -14.26 25.58
C LEU A 164 -4.56 -15.25 25.79
N PRO A 165 -4.82 -16.19 24.85
CA PRO A 165 -5.80 -17.24 25.08
C PRO A 165 -5.37 -18.12 26.27
N THR A 166 -6.35 -18.62 27.03
CA THR A 166 -6.08 -19.50 28.18
C THR A 166 -5.62 -20.89 27.77
N SER A 167 -5.82 -21.28 26.50
CA SER A 167 -5.34 -22.54 25.92
C SER A 167 -3.82 -22.59 25.74
N GLY A 168 -3.11 -21.46 25.87
CA GLY A 168 -1.66 -21.39 25.78
C GLY A 168 -1.09 -21.26 24.36
N GLU A 169 -1.95 -21.13 23.35
CA GLU A 169 -1.53 -20.83 21.97
C GLU A 169 -0.68 -19.55 21.91
N PRO A 170 0.34 -19.47 21.04
CA PRO A 170 1.22 -18.31 20.89
C PRO A 170 0.53 -17.16 20.12
N ALA A 171 -0.66 -16.77 20.58
CA ALA A 171 -1.50 -15.76 19.98
C ALA A 171 -1.73 -14.57 20.94
N LEU A 172 -1.83 -13.38 20.37
CA LEU A 172 -2.30 -12.18 21.07
C LEU A 172 -3.62 -11.75 20.45
N ILE A 173 -4.72 -11.98 21.16
CA ILE A 173 -6.08 -11.71 20.67
C ILE A 173 -6.44 -10.25 20.94
N ILE A 174 -6.92 -9.55 19.92
CA ILE A 174 -7.47 -8.20 20.02
C ILE A 174 -8.93 -8.32 20.46
N ARG A 175 -9.29 -7.68 21.57
CA ARG A 175 -10.59 -7.89 22.23
C ARG A 175 -11.78 -7.32 21.47
N ASP A 176 -11.59 -6.21 20.76
CA ASP A 176 -12.65 -5.56 19.98
C ASP A 176 -12.47 -5.88 18.48
N ASP A 177 -12.65 -7.16 18.15
CA ASP A 177 -12.46 -7.66 16.79
C ASP A 177 -13.38 -6.98 15.77
N GLN A 178 -14.62 -6.65 16.17
CA GLN A 178 -15.61 -6.02 15.30
C GLN A 178 -15.17 -4.61 14.90
N ARG A 179 -14.72 -3.81 15.86
CA ARG A 179 -14.19 -2.47 15.59
C ARG A 179 -12.94 -2.55 14.71
N PHE A 180 -12.07 -3.53 14.96
CA PHE A 180 -10.87 -3.74 14.15
C PHE A 180 -11.22 -4.03 12.70
N ILE A 181 -12.11 -5.00 12.45
CA ILE A 181 -12.53 -5.38 11.09
C ILE A 181 -13.23 -4.22 10.37
N ALA A 182 -14.05 -3.45 11.07
CA ALA A 182 -14.76 -2.30 10.51
C ALA A 182 -13.82 -1.15 10.07
N MET A 183 -12.62 -1.09 10.65
CA MET A 183 -11.61 -0.08 10.33
C MET A 183 -10.79 -0.42 9.08
N LEU A 184 -10.57 -1.72 8.81
CA LEU A 184 -9.68 -2.18 7.72
C LEU A 184 -9.98 -1.60 6.33
N PRO A 185 -11.26 -1.46 5.88
CA PRO A 185 -11.54 -0.91 4.55
C PRO A 185 -11.07 0.54 4.36
N LYS A 186 -10.72 1.25 5.43
CA LYS A 186 -10.31 2.66 5.42
C LYS A 186 -8.83 2.86 5.77
N ALA A 187 -8.18 1.88 6.36
CA ALA A 187 -6.80 1.98 6.84
C ALA A 187 -5.81 1.62 5.71
N GLN A 188 -4.64 2.27 5.67
CA GLN A 188 -3.56 1.93 4.75
C GLN A 188 -2.43 1.16 5.47
N LEU A 189 -2.05 1.64 6.64
CA LEU A 189 -0.98 1.10 7.46
C LEU A 189 -1.44 0.99 8.90
N ILE A 190 -1.17 -0.17 9.51
CA ILE A 190 -1.35 -0.38 10.94
C ILE A 190 -0.02 -0.78 11.53
N GLU A 191 0.44 -0.02 12.52
CA GLU A 191 1.59 -0.38 13.34
C GLU A 191 1.12 -0.82 14.72
N MET A 192 1.75 -1.84 15.31
CA MET A 192 1.37 -2.38 16.61
C MET A 192 2.60 -2.61 17.48
N ASP A 193 2.64 -1.98 18.65
CA ASP A 193 3.73 -2.17 19.62
C ASP A 193 3.43 -3.40 20.48
N VAL A 194 4.25 -4.43 20.33
CA VAL A 194 4.15 -5.69 21.06
C VAL A 194 5.42 -5.95 21.87
N ILE A 195 5.34 -6.89 22.79
CA ILE A 195 6.51 -7.47 23.47
C ILE A 195 6.47 -8.96 23.18
N THR A 196 7.47 -9.46 22.47
CA THR A 196 7.63 -10.91 22.25
C THR A 196 8.47 -11.51 23.37
N ARG A 197 8.26 -12.80 23.64
CA ARG A 197 9.07 -13.52 24.63
C ARG A 197 10.52 -13.72 24.19
N ASP A 198 10.77 -13.68 22.89
CA ASP A 198 12.06 -14.03 22.29
C ASP A 198 12.94 -12.82 22.03
N HIS A 199 12.35 -11.71 21.61
CA HIS A 199 13.08 -10.52 21.14
C HIS A 199 12.75 -9.26 21.94
N GLY A 200 11.80 -9.32 22.88
CA GLY A 200 11.39 -8.17 23.67
C GLY A 200 10.50 -7.21 22.88
N PRO A 201 10.53 -5.90 23.18
CA PRO A 201 9.67 -4.91 22.54
C PRO A 201 9.94 -4.78 21.04
N GLU A 202 8.88 -4.75 20.24
CA GLU A 202 8.95 -4.50 18.81
C GLU A 202 7.68 -3.83 18.26
N THR A 203 7.77 -3.15 17.12
CA THR A 203 6.63 -2.48 16.45
C THR A 203 6.31 -3.15 15.13
N LEU A 204 5.34 -4.04 15.10
CA LEU A 204 4.91 -4.71 13.89
C LEU A 204 4.28 -3.71 12.92
N GLN A 205 4.49 -3.88 11.62
CA GLN A 205 3.91 -3.03 10.57
C GLN A 205 3.11 -3.88 9.60
N PHE A 206 1.86 -3.50 9.32
CA PHE A 206 0.95 -4.20 8.41
C PHE A 206 0.39 -3.24 7.37
N GLN A 207 0.72 -3.48 6.10
CA GLN A 207 0.20 -2.72 4.96
C GLN A 207 -1.20 -3.23 4.58
N VAL A 208 -2.22 -2.73 5.28
CA VAL A 208 -3.59 -3.26 5.23
C VAL A 208 -4.47 -2.70 4.11
N GLY A 209 -4.02 -1.65 3.39
CA GLY A 209 -4.84 -0.93 2.38
C GLY A 209 -5.37 -1.72 1.18
N GLY A 210 -4.99 -3.00 1.07
CA GLY A 210 -5.54 -3.95 0.10
C GLY A 210 -6.62 -4.89 0.64
N TYR A 211 -7.10 -4.67 1.85
CA TYR A 211 -8.15 -5.51 2.45
C TYR A 211 -9.44 -5.48 1.63
N ASP A 212 -10.01 -6.66 1.38
CA ASP A 212 -11.22 -6.87 0.60
C ASP A 212 -12.29 -7.51 1.49
N ALA A 213 -13.20 -6.69 1.98
CA ALA A 213 -14.29 -7.12 2.84
C ALA A 213 -15.23 -8.13 2.16
N SER A 214 -15.30 -8.14 0.83
CA SER A 214 -16.13 -9.09 0.09
C SER A 214 -15.53 -10.50 0.07
N LYS A 215 -14.23 -10.64 0.31
CA LYS A 215 -13.52 -11.93 0.40
C LYS A 215 -13.47 -12.49 1.82
N PHE A 216 -13.56 -11.64 2.84
CA PHE A 216 -13.76 -12.10 4.22
C PHE A 216 -15.26 -12.31 4.48
N LEU A 217 -15.76 -13.46 4.03
CA LEU A 217 -17.18 -13.78 4.00
C LEU A 217 -17.80 -13.83 5.40
N SER A 218 -19.09 -13.47 5.48
CA SER A 218 -19.89 -13.68 6.69
C SER A 218 -20.31 -15.15 6.77
N LEU A 219 -20.46 -15.67 7.98
CA LEU A 219 -21.02 -17.00 8.17
C LEU A 219 -22.50 -17.00 7.74
N PRO A 220 -23.01 -18.12 7.21
CA PRO A 220 -24.44 -18.30 7.01
C PRO A 220 -25.20 -18.03 8.31
N LYS A 221 -26.34 -17.35 8.23
CA LYS A 221 -27.24 -17.24 9.37
C LYS A 221 -27.72 -18.66 9.71
N GLN A 222 -27.58 -19.04 10.98
CA GLN A 222 -28.15 -20.25 11.54
C GLN A 222 -29.64 -20.05 11.83
#